data_AF-A0A4Q3VJD7-F1
#
_entry.id   AF-A0A4Q3VJD7-F1
#
_cell.length_a   1.000
_cell.length_b   1.000
_cell.length_c   1.000
_cell.angle_alpha   90.00
_cell.angle_beta   90.00
_cell.angle_gamma   90.00
#
_symmetry.space_group_name_H-M   'P 1'
#
loop_
_entity.id
_entity.type
_entity.pdbx_description
1 polymer ?
#
loop_
_entity_poly.entity_id
_entity_poly.type
_entity_poly.pdbx_seq_one_letter_code
_entity_poly.pdbx_strand_id
1 'polypeptide(L)'
;MFFTKYPHPANFTFGAEDVELGVENFSGGVARLRANGRWPEGRLGLVPLEMPKPAKKATVKATGSRFTISALEGEFGVMGEKSLWRISVPEGARFYGQGEKSLGDFELSGYRTRFWNTDVWSDFPASQWGAGPVDPPYFSTPYIAVRTPEGWVGFLLDNPYPAWMETPGKDESRVFVEWQRTSTQLILGN
;
A
#
# COMPACT_ATOMS: atom_id res chain seq x y z
N MET A 1 21.89 -3.27 6.33
CA MET A 1 20.97 -2.74 5.30
C MET A 1 20.06 -1.72 5.98
N PHE A 2 19.85 -0.51 5.44
CA PHE A 2 18.99 0.49 6.10
C PHE A 2 17.53 0.28 5.68
N PHE A 3 16.80 -0.55 6.44
CA PHE A 3 15.40 -0.88 6.16
C PHE A 3 14.43 0.30 6.30
N THR A 4 14.87 1.42 6.86
CA THR A 4 14.00 2.50 7.39
C THR A 4 13.81 3.70 6.48
N LYS A 5 14.44 3.75 5.29
CA LYS A 5 14.23 4.87 4.35
C LYS A 5 13.04 4.59 3.44
N TYR A 6 12.05 5.47 3.53
CA TYR A 6 10.86 5.45 2.70
C TYR A 6 10.87 6.67 1.76
N PRO A 7 10.50 6.49 0.48
CA PRO A 7 10.28 7.62 -0.41
C PRO A 7 9.17 8.54 0.12
N HIS A 8 9.39 9.85 0.09
CA HIS A 8 8.35 10.82 0.43
C HIS A 8 7.45 11.08 -0.78
N PRO A 9 6.11 11.23 -0.64
CA PRO A 9 5.20 11.47 -1.76
C PRO A 9 5.55 12.71 -2.60
N ALA A 10 6.16 13.73 -1.99
CA ALA A 10 6.63 14.92 -2.70
C ALA A 10 7.72 14.64 -3.75
N ASN A 11 8.35 13.46 -3.71
CA ASN A 11 9.34 13.06 -4.70
C ASN A 11 8.71 12.44 -5.96
N PHE A 12 7.39 12.26 -6.01
CA PHE A 12 6.67 11.61 -7.10
C PHE A 12 5.92 12.62 -7.96
N THR A 13 5.95 12.39 -9.27
CA THR A 13 5.12 13.11 -10.23
C THR A 13 3.79 12.40 -10.37
N PHE A 14 2.69 13.11 -10.13
CA PHE A 14 1.33 12.62 -10.36
C PHE A 14 0.82 13.14 -11.70
N GLY A 15 0.06 12.32 -12.43
CA GLY A 15 -0.45 12.69 -13.75
C GLY A 15 0.62 12.67 -14.85
N ALA A 16 1.62 11.80 -14.74
CA ALA A 16 2.60 11.61 -15.78
C ALA A 16 1.92 11.17 -17.09
N GLU A 17 2.23 11.85 -18.20
CA GLU A 17 1.58 11.64 -19.50
C GLU A 17 1.83 10.25 -20.09
N ASP A 18 2.92 9.60 -19.68
CA ASP A 18 3.32 8.26 -20.12
C ASP A 18 2.75 7.14 -19.23
N VAL A 19 1.77 7.46 -18.37
CA VAL A 19 1.07 6.49 -17.54
C VAL A 19 -0.43 6.55 -17.79
N GLU A 20 -1.00 5.42 -18.19
CA GLU A 20 -2.44 5.23 -18.32
C GLU A 20 -2.93 4.14 -17.35
N LEU A 21 -4.00 4.44 -16.61
CA LEU A 21 -4.62 3.48 -15.72
C LEU A 21 -5.62 2.58 -16.45
N GLY A 22 -5.35 1.27 -16.44
CA GLY A 22 -6.27 0.23 -16.89
C GLY A 22 -7.09 -0.37 -15.75
N VAL A 23 -8.36 -0.67 -15.99
CA VAL A 23 -9.28 -1.29 -15.03
C VAL A 23 -9.88 -2.58 -15.59
N GLU A 24 -9.82 -3.65 -14.80
CA GLU A 24 -10.57 -4.88 -15.03
C GLU A 24 -11.48 -5.14 -13.83
N ASN A 25 -12.75 -5.49 -14.09
CA ASN A 25 -13.73 -5.77 -13.04
C ASN A 25 -14.07 -7.27 -13.02
N PHE A 26 -14.20 -7.82 -11.82
CA PHE A 26 -14.46 -9.23 -11.57
C PHE A 26 -15.65 -9.41 -10.61
N SER A 27 -16.18 -10.63 -10.55
CA SER A 27 -17.26 -10.99 -9.64
C SER A 27 -16.83 -10.86 -8.18
N GLY A 28 -17.79 -10.64 -7.28
CA GLY A 28 -17.52 -10.54 -5.84
C GLY A 28 -16.97 -9.17 -5.40
N GLY A 29 -17.11 -8.15 -6.24
CA GLY A 29 -16.66 -6.79 -5.91
C GLY A 29 -15.16 -6.56 -6.11
N VAL A 30 -14.45 -7.52 -6.72
CA VAL A 30 -13.02 -7.45 -6.97
C VAL A 30 -12.76 -6.69 -8.28
N ALA A 31 -11.76 -5.81 -8.27
CA ALA A 31 -11.24 -5.18 -9.48
C ALA A 31 -9.71 -5.17 -9.45
N ARG A 32 -9.12 -5.14 -10.64
CA ARG A 32 -7.69 -4.88 -10.81
C ARG A 32 -7.52 -3.51 -11.44
N LEU A 33 -6.72 -2.68 -10.78
CA LEU A 33 -6.23 -1.42 -11.29
C LEU A 33 -4.75 -1.61 -11.67
N ARG A 34 -4.36 -1.18 -12.86
CA ARG A 34 -2.98 -1.30 -13.37
C ARG A 34 -2.51 0.03 -13.94
N ALA A 35 -1.26 0.41 -13.67
CA ALA A 35 -0.59 1.47 -14.39
C ALA A 35 0.18 0.85 -15.58
N ASN A 36 -0.21 1.22 -16.79
CA ASN A 36 0.40 0.73 -18.02
C ASN A 36 1.47 1.70 -18.54
N GLY A 37 2.34 1.22 -19.44
CA GLY A 37 3.31 2.04 -20.17
C GLY A 37 4.76 1.83 -19.73
N ARG A 38 5.05 2.07 -18.44
CA ARG A 38 6.45 2.11 -17.93
C ARG A 38 7.05 0.75 -17.55
N TRP A 39 6.24 -0.20 -17.10
CA TRP A 39 6.74 -1.49 -16.61
C TRP A 39 6.47 -2.60 -17.63
N PRO A 40 7.34 -3.65 -17.66
CA PRO A 40 7.11 -4.81 -18.51
C PRO A 40 5.73 -5.40 -18.30
N GLU A 41 5.08 -5.81 -19.40
CA GLU A 41 3.83 -6.56 -19.29
C GLU A 41 4.10 -7.95 -18.68
N GLY A 42 3.22 -8.35 -17.77
CA GLY A 42 3.29 -9.66 -17.12
C GLY A 42 3.38 -9.57 -15.60
N ARG A 43 3.19 -10.72 -14.94
CA ARG A 43 3.34 -10.81 -13.49
C ARG A 43 4.73 -11.35 -13.20
N LEU A 44 5.55 -10.55 -12.55
CA LEU A 44 6.91 -10.93 -12.14
C LEU A 44 6.91 -11.81 -10.87
N GLY A 45 5.73 -12.08 -10.30
CA GLY A 45 5.58 -13.01 -9.18
C GLY A 45 5.81 -14.47 -9.61
N LEU A 46 6.37 -15.28 -8.71
CA LEU A 46 6.57 -16.71 -8.93
C LEU A 46 5.26 -17.47 -9.17
N VAL A 47 4.17 -16.99 -8.56
CA VAL A 47 2.83 -17.56 -8.68
C VAL A 47 1.84 -16.46 -9.03
N PRO A 48 1.05 -16.59 -10.11
CA PRO A 48 0.05 -15.60 -10.46
C PRO A 48 -1.16 -15.68 -9.52
N LEU A 49 -1.71 -14.53 -9.13
CA LEU A 49 -3.02 -14.45 -8.50
C LEU A 49 -4.15 -15.03 -9.37
N GLU A 50 -4.93 -15.95 -8.83
CA GLU A 50 -6.16 -16.41 -9.49
C GLU A 50 -7.22 -15.31 -9.41
N MET A 51 -7.80 -14.95 -10.56
CA MET A 51 -8.86 -13.95 -10.60
C MET A 51 -10.24 -14.59 -10.59
N PRO A 52 -11.23 -13.94 -9.97
CA PRO A 52 -12.62 -14.31 -10.15
C PRO A 52 -13.06 -14.11 -11.61
N LYS A 53 -14.29 -14.56 -11.91
CA LYS A 53 -14.87 -14.41 -13.25
C LYS A 53 -15.01 -12.92 -13.60
N PRO A 54 -14.77 -12.50 -14.86
CA PRO A 54 -15.01 -11.12 -15.29
C PRO A 54 -16.45 -10.67 -15.01
N ALA A 55 -16.62 -9.40 -14.65
CA ALA A 55 -17.92 -8.80 -14.39
C ALA A 55 -18.10 -7.50 -15.17
N LYS A 56 -19.34 -7.22 -15.59
CA LYS A 56 -19.69 -5.98 -16.31
C LYS A 56 -19.88 -4.77 -15.39
N LYS A 57 -20.22 -5.00 -14.12
CA LYS A 57 -20.45 -3.93 -13.15
C LYS A 57 -19.11 -3.36 -12.70
N ALA A 58 -18.87 -2.09 -12.99
CA ALA A 58 -17.67 -1.39 -12.55
C ALA A 58 -17.72 -1.15 -11.03
N THR A 59 -16.69 -1.60 -10.30
CA THR A 59 -16.45 -1.22 -8.90
C THR A 59 -15.35 -0.16 -8.77
N VAL A 60 -14.51 -0.06 -9.80
CA VAL A 60 -13.46 0.94 -9.94
C VAL A 60 -13.63 1.69 -11.26
N LYS A 61 -13.39 3.00 -11.23
CA LYS A 61 -13.29 3.84 -12.43
C LYS A 61 -11.92 4.50 -12.44
N ALA A 62 -11.35 4.69 -13.62
CA ALA A 62 -10.09 5.41 -13.78
C ALA A 62 -10.15 6.41 -14.93
N THR A 63 -9.41 7.51 -14.82
CA THR A 63 -9.28 8.55 -15.84
C THR A 63 -7.90 9.20 -15.70
N GLY A 64 -7.06 9.07 -16.72
CA GLY A 64 -5.64 9.45 -16.61
C GLY A 64 -4.95 8.67 -15.50
N SER A 65 -4.28 9.39 -14.59
CA SER A 65 -3.63 8.84 -13.38
C SER A 65 -4.54 8.71 -12.16
N ARG A 66 -5.82 9.08 -12.27
CA ARG A 66 -6.77 9.11 -11.15
C ARG A 66 -7.74 7.95 -11.21
N PHE A 67 -8.20 7.51 -10.04
CA PHE A 67 -9.20 6.46 -9.92
C PHE A 67 -10.15 6.71 -8.77
N THR A 68 -11.32 6.06 -8.83
CA THR A 68 -12.31 6.07 -7.76
C THR A 68 -12.78 4.66 -7.44
N ILE A 69 -12.91 4.37 -6.15
CA ILE A 69 -13.43 3.11 -5.62
C ILE A 69 -14.50 3.46 -4.58
N SER A 70 -15.76 3.21 -4.89
CA SER A 70 -16.88 3.69 -4.07
C SER A 70 -16.80 5.21 -3.84
N ALA A 71 -16.58 5.67 -2.60
CA ALA A 71 -16.40 7.08 -2.23
C ALA A 71 -14.92 7.48 -2.06
N LEU A 72 -13.99 6.57 -2.28
CA LEU A 72 -12.56 6.82 -2.16
C LEU A 72 -12.00 7.31 -3.49
N GLU A 73 -11.22 8.38 -3.44
CA GLU A 73 -10.49 8.91 -4.58
C GLU A 73 -9.01 8.58 -4.43
N GLY A 74 -8.36 8.24 -5.54
CA GLY A 74 -6.94 7.99 -5.53
C GLY A 74 -6.24 8.43 -6.80
N GLU A 75 -4.92 8.49 -6.71
CA GLU A 75 -4.04 8.94 -7.78
C GLU A 75 -2.75 8.13 -7.78
N PHE A 76 -2.22 7.90 -8.97
CA PHE A 76 -0.96 7.20 -9.19
C PHE A 76 0.17 8.19 -9.45
N GLY A 77 1.32 7.96 -8.82
CA GLY A 77 2.53 8.77 -8.93
C GLY A 77 3.76 7.95 -9.26
N VAL A 78 4.73 8.58 -9.92
CA VAL A 78 5.97 7.93 -10.40
C VAL A 78 7.22 8.72 -10.03
N MET A 79 8.31 8.01 -9.71
CA MET A 79 9.63 8.58 -9.43
C MET A 79 10.71 7.64 -9.98
N GLY A 80 11.19 7.88 -11.21
CA GLY A 80 12.06 6.93 -11.91
C GLY A 80 11.34 5.59 -12.09
N GLU A 81 11.94 4.51 -11.59
CA GLU A 81 11.37 3.15 -11.59
C GLU A 81 10.39 2.88 -10.44
N LYS A 82 10.30 3.81 -9.47
CA LYS A 82 9.40 3.71 -8.31
C LYS A 82 8.03 4.25 -8.62
N SER A 83 7.02 3.73 -7.92
CA SER A 83 5.65 4.21 -8.01
C SER A 83 4.94 4.20 -6.68
N LEU A 84 3.85 4.97 -6.60
CA LEU A 84 2.94 4.89 -5.48
C LEU A 84 1.50 5.14 -5.90
N TRP A 85 0.60 4.57 -5.12
CA TRP A 85 -0.82 4.89 -5.08
C TRP A 85 -1.06 5.77 -3.86
N ARG A 86 -1.76 6.88 -4.05
CA ARG A 86 -2.15 7.80 -3.00
C ARG A 86 -3.67 7.88 -2.95
N ILE A 87 -4.26 7.53 -1.82
CA ILE A 87 -5.71 7.36 -1.66
C ILE A 87 -6.21 8.27 -0.55
N SER A 88 -7.17 9.12 -0.88
CA SER A 88 -7.92 9.91 0.08
C SER A 88 -8.92 9.01 0.80
N VAL A 89 -8.81 8.95 2.13
CA VAL A 89 -9.68 8.18 3.01
C VAL A 89 -10.41 9.11 3.97
N PRO A 90 -11.67 8.82 4.33
CA PRO A 90 -12.45 9.70 5.19
C PRO A 90 -11.86 9.77 6.59
N GLU A 91 -12.15 10.86 7.29
CA GLU A 91 -11.77 11.01 8.68
C GLU A 91 -12.37 9.86 9.53
N GLY A 92 -11.55 9.29 10.41
CA GLY A 92 -11.97 8.17 11.27
C GLY A 92 -11.93 6.80 10.59
N ALA A 93 -11.40 6.72 9.35
CA ALA A 93 -11.02 5.46 8.75
C ALA A 93 -10.04 4.69 9.66
N ARG A 94 -10.17 3.37 9.67
CA ARG A 94 -9.28 2.47 10.43
C ARG A 94 -8.65 1.44 9.51
N PHE A 95 -7.45 1.00 9.86
CA PHE A 95 -6.60 0.20 8.99
C PHE A 95 -6.24 -1.13 9.66
N TYR A 96 -6.34 -2.22 8.90
CA TYR A 96 -6.10 -3.58 9.41
C TYR A 96 -5.40 -4.43 8.35
N GLY A 97 -4.73 -5.51 8.77
CA GLY A 97 -4.08 -6.46 7.87
C GLY A 97 -2.57 -6.30 7.84
N GLN A 98 -1.99 -6.08 6.64
CA GLN A 98 -0.55 -6.00 6.37
C GLN A 98 0.26 -7.27 6.65
N GLY A 99 -0.40 -8.42 6.86
CA GLY A 99 0.26 -9.71 7.07
C GLY A 99 0.89 -9.83 8.45
N GLU A 100 2.11 -10.35 8.52
CA GLU A 100 2.84 -10.52 9.76
C GLU A 100 3.45 -9.17 10.20
N LYS A 101 2.85 -8.50 11.18
CA LYS A 101 3.39 -7.25 11.74
C LYS A 101 3.45 -7.34 13.25
N SER A 102 4.59 -6.97 13.83
CA SER A 102 4.82 -6.93 15.28
C SER A 102 4.79 -5.50 15.82
N LEU A 103 3.83 -4.70 15.35
CA LEU A 103 3.75 -3.26 15.62
C LEU A 103 3.11 -2.89 16.97
N GLY A 104 2.74 -3.90 17.78
CA GLY A 104 2.12 -3.73 19.09
C GLY A 104 0.60 -3.56 19.07
N ASP A 105 0.02 -3.19 17.93
CA ASP A 105 -1.42 -2.97 17.76
C ASP A 105 -2.00 -3.72 16.55
N PHE A 106 -3.28 -4.07 16.65
CA PHE A 106 -4.05 -4.69 15.56
C PHE A 106 -4.62 -3.65 14.58
N GLU A 107 -4.97 -2.47 15.11
CA GLU A 107 -5.37 -1.31 14.30
C GLU A 107 -4.09 -0.56 13.91
N LEU A 108 -3.90 -0.34 12.62
CA LEU A 108 -2.64 0.07 12.04
C LEU A 108 -2.66 1.54 11.59
N SER A 109 -3.35 2.44 12.28
CA SER A 109 -3.27 3.88 12.00
C SER A 109 -1.91 4.46 12.40
N GLY A 110 -1.36 5.32 11.54
CA GLY A 110 -0.11 6.04 11.82
C GLY A 110 1.14 5.20 11.73
N TYR A 111 1.10 4.12 10.95
CA TYR A 111 2.26 3.28 10.69
C TYR A 111 2.75 3.42 9.26
N ARG A 112 4.08 3.34 9.12
CA ARG A 112 4.78 3.13 7.87
C ARG A 112 5.48 1.78 7.93
N THR A 113 5.15 0.89 7.01
CA THR A 113 5.61 -0.51 7.03
C THR A 113 6.18 -0.94 5.71
N ARG A 114 7.03 -1.97 5.75
CA ARG A 114 7.71 -2.53 4.59
C ARG A 114 7.30 -3.97 4.32
N PHE A 115 7.25 -4.35 3.05
CA PHE A 115 6.91 -5.68 2.58
C PHE A 115 8.13 -6.24 1.86
N TRP A 116 8.96 -6.98 2.60
CA TRP A 116 10.13 -7.67 2.09
C TRP A 116 10.52 -8.80 3.04
N ASN A 117 10.36 -10.05 2.62
CA ASN A 117 10.70 -11.19 3.47
C ASN A 117 12.18 -11.14 3.84
N THR A 118 12.47 -11.17 5.12
CA THR A 118 13.83 -11.04 5.67
C THR A 118 14.05 -12.06 6.77
N ASP A 119 15.30 -12.40 7.07
CA ASP A 119 15.60 -13.27 8.20
C ASP A 119 15.66 -12.43 9.47
N VAL A 120 14.54 -12.35 10.21
CA VAL A 120 14.41 -11.47 11.38
C VAL A 120 15.53 -11.70 12.40
N TRP A 121 15.96 -12.95 12.61
CA TRP A 121 17.00 -13.27 13.60
C TRP A 121 18.40 -12.87 13.14
N SER A 122 18.63 -12.80 11.82
CA SER A 122 19.91 -12.40 11.26
C SER A 122 19.99 -10.90 10.95
N ASP A 123 18.88 -10.26 10.61
CA ASP A 123 18.82 -8.87 10.14
C ASP A 123 18.57 -7.86 11.27
N PHE A 124 18.03 -8.28 12.41
CA PHE A 124 17.76 -7.44 13.57
C PHE A 124 18.55 -7.86 14.81
N PRO A 125 18.97 -6.90 15.66
CA PRO A 125 19.67 -7.23 16.89
C PRO A 125 18.80 -8.03 17.86
N ALA A 126 19.43 -8.88 18.68
CA ALA A 126 18.81 -9.71 19.73
C ALA A 126 17.75 -8.98 20.57
N SER A 127 18.05 -7.74 20.95
CA SER A 127 17.16 -6.91 21.74
C SER A 127 15.83 -6.57 21.04
N GLN A 128 15.81 -6.54 19.71
CA GLN A 128 14.64 -6.11 18.94
C GLN A 128 13.63 -7.24 18.73
N TRP A 129 14.05 -8.46 18.37
CA TRP A 129 13.10 -9.57 18.20
C TRP A 129 12.53 -10.13 19.50
N GLY A 130 13.13 -9.82 20.66
CA GLY A 130 12.59 -10.21 21.97
C GLY A 130 11.58 -9.24 22.58
N ALA A 131 11.60 -7.95 22.22
CA ALA A 131 10.86 -6.91 22.94
C ALA A 131 10.42 -5.69 22.09
N GLY A 132 10.84 -5.61 20.82
CA GLY A 132 10.57 -4.45 19.96
C GLY A 132 9.87 -4.82 18.66
N PRO A 133 9.30 -3.84 17.95
CA PRO A 133 8.72 -4.07 16.63
C PRO A 133 9.82 -4.43 15.63
N VAL A 134 9.53 -5.40 14.77
CA VAL A 134 10.38 -5.77 13.61
C VAL A 134 9.61 -5.52 12.33
N ASP A 135 10.24 -4.81 11.40
CA ASP A 135 9.68 -4.53 10.09
C ASP A 135 10.81 -4.33 9.08
N PRO A 136 10.89 -5.13 8.01
CA PRO A 136 9.91 -6.13 7.58
C PRO A 136 10.05 -7.51 8.30
N PRO A 137 9.00 -8.34 8.28
CA PRO A 137 8.95 -9.67 8.90
C PRO A 137 9.44 -10.81 7.96
N TYR A 138 9.28 -12.07 8.38
CA TYR A 138 9.46 -13.24 7.52
C TYR A 138 8.40 -13.34 6.42
N PHE A 139 7.16 -12.91 6.70
CA PHE A 139 6.04 -13.02 5.79
C PHE A 139 5.42 -11.66 5.39
N SER A 140 5.53 -11.32 4.11
CA SER A 140 4.95 -10.11 3.53
C SER A 140 3.67 -10.41 2.76
N THR A 141 2.56 -9.83 3.21
CA THR A 141 1.34 -9.70 2.39
C THR A 141 1.00 -8.22 2.29
N PRO A 142 1.26 -7.57 1.14
CA PRO A 142 0.98 -6.14 0.92
C PRO A 142 -0.53 -5.92 0.69
N TYR A 143 -1.31 -6.28 1.70
CA TYR A 143 -2.76 -6.14 1.76
C TYR A 143 -3.16 -5.27 2.93
N ILE A 144 -4.10 -4.36 2.72
CA ILE A 144 -4.68 -3.56 3.79
C ILE A 144 -6.20 -3.49 3.64
N ALA A 145 -6.90 -3.76 4.73
CA ALA A 145 -8.34 -3.57 4.86
C ALA A 145 -8.60 -2.22 5.53
N VAL A 146 -9.38 -1.38 4.85
CA VAL A 146 -9.77 -0.05 5.31
C VAL A 146 -11.22 -0.09 5.70
N ARG A 147 -11.52 0.19 6.97
CA ARG A 147 -12.87 0.41 7.46
C ARG A 147 -13.21 1.89 7.33
N THR A 148 -14.27 2.20 6.60
CA THR A 148 -14.84 3.54 6.45
C THR A 148 -16.26 3.58 7.05
N PRO A 149 -16.87 4.76 7.19
CA PRO A 149 -18.29 4.86 7.57
C PRO A 149 -19.23 4.12 6.59
N GLU A 150 -18.88 4.06 5.32
CA GLU A 150 -19.65 3.45 4.24
C GLU A 150 -19.43 1.94 4.10
N GLY A 151 -18.42 1.37 4.77
CA GLY A 151 -18.15 -0.06 4.76
C GLY A 151 -16.67 -0.41 4.78
N TRP A 152 -16.30 -1.43 4.02
CA TRP A 152 -14.94 -1.95 3.96
C TRP A 152 -14.41 -1.93 2.53
N VAL A 153 -13.16 -1.52 2.37
CA VAL A 153 -12.42 -1.60 1.11
C VAL A 153 -11.09 -2.29 1.37
N GLY A 154 -10.79 -3.32 0.60
CA GLY A 154 -9.51 -4.01 0.64
C GLY A 154 -8.62 -3.56 -0.51
N PHE A 155 -7.34 -3.30 -0.21
CA PHE A 155 -6.32 -3.01 -1.21
C PHE A 155 -5.24 -4.08 -1.14
N LEU A 156 -4.96 -4.74 -2.27
CA LEU A 156 -3.82 -5.63 -2.44
C LEU A 156 -2.88 -4.99 -3.46
N LEU A 157 -1.65 -4.69 -3.05
CA LEU A 157 -0.60 -4.26 -3.96
C LEU A 157 0.11 -5.49 -4.51
N ASP A 158 -0.31 -5.97 -5.69
CA ASP A 158 0.30 -7.12 -6.39
C ASP A 158 1.68 -6.73 -6.95
N ASN A 159 2.70 -6.79 -6.10
CA ASN A 159 4.08 -6.43 -6.42
C ASN A 159 5.06 -7.43 -5.75
N PRO A 160 5.90 -8.13 -6.52
CA PRO A 160 6.87 -9.08 -5.97
C PRO A 160 8.17 -8.42 -5.47
N TYR A 161 8.37 -7.12 -5.74
CA TYR A 161 9.52 -6.35 -5.28
C TYR A 161 9.27 -5.75 -3.89
N PRO A 162 10.31 -5.21 -3.21
CA PRO A 162 10.11 -4.49 -1.96
C PRO A 162 9.03 -3.43 -2.12
N ALA A 163 8.03 -3.47 -1.25
CA ALA A 163 6.96 -2.48 -1.20
C ALA A 163 6.87 -1.85 0.19
N TRP A 164 6.07 -0.81 0.30
CA TRP A 164 5.77 -0.17 1.57
C TRP A 164 4.34 0.37 1.57
N MET A 165 3.80 0.53 2.78
CA MET A 165 2.54 1.23 2.99
C MET A 165 2.71 2.28 4.06
N GLU A 166 1.96 3.36 3.94
CA GLU A 166 1.84 4.39 4.96
C GLU A 166 0.38 4.69 5.19
N THR A 167 -0.02 4.57 6.44
CA THR A 167 -1.39 4.74 6.90
C THR A 167 -1.52 6.08 7.60
N PRO A 168 -2.62 6.81 7.38
CA PRO A 168 -2.93 8.00 8.16
C PRO A 168 -2.96 7.70 9.65
N GLY A 169 -2.34 8.59 10.43
CA GLY A 169 -2.24 8.52 11.87
C GLY A 169 -2.62 9.84 12.50
N LYS A 170 -3.28 9.75 13.66
CA LYS A 170 -3.58 10.91 14.51
C LYS A 170 -2.87 10.86 15.86
N ASP A 171 -2.06 9.83 16.06
CA ASP A 171 -1.32 9.66 17.31
C ASP A 171 -0.04 10.49 17.29
N GLU A 172 -0.16 11.71 17.79
CA GLU A 172 0.96 12.64 17.94
C GLU A 172 1.99 12.18 18.98
N SER A 173 1.64 11.24 19.88
CA SER A 173 2.56 10.80 20.94
C SER A 173 3.79 10.07 20.39
N ARG A 174 3.70 9.54 19.16
CA ARG A 174 4.77 8.87 18.42
C ARG A 174 5.63 9.83 17.58
N VAL A 175 5.24 11.11 17.50
CA VAL A 175 5.89 12.12 16.65
C VAL A 175 6.80 13.01 17.50
N PHE A 176 8.11 12.80 17.39
CA PHE A 176 9.14 13.66 17.98
C PHE A 176 9.64 14.72 17.00
N VAL A 177 9.58 14.42 15.69
CA VAL A 177 10.03 15.28 14.59
C VAL A 177 9.12 15.09 13.39
N GLU A 178 8.94 16.13 12.58
CA GLU A 178 7.89 16.19 11.55
C GLU A 178 7.95 15.05 10.50
N TRP A 179 9.14 14.52 10.18
CA TRP A 179 9.27 13.41 9.23
C TRP A 179 8.76 12.06 9.75
N GLN A 180 8.48 11.94 11.05
CA GLN A 180 7.81 10.79 11.64
C GLN A 180 6.29 10.84 11.47
N ARG A 181 5.73 12.03 11.17
CA ARG A 181 4.31 12.17 10.87
C ARG A 181 3.99 11.39 9.60
N THR A 182 2.96 10.57 9.68
CA THR A 182 2.41 9.89 8.51
C THR A 182 1.56 10.82 7.67
N SER A 183 1.50 10.58 6.37
CA SER A 183 0.60 11.25 5.43
C SER A 183 -0.85 11.21 5.91
N THR A 184 -1.61 12.25 5.57
CA THR A 184 -3.07 12.27 5.76
C THR A 184 -3.81 11.36 4.79
N GLN A 185 -3.11 10.80 3.80
CA GLN A 185 -3.62 9.88 2.79
C GLN A 185 -3.02 8.49 2.98
N LEU A 186 -3.76 7.46 2.57
CA LEU A 186 -3.23 6.11 2.49
C LEU A 186 -2.28 6.02 1.29
N ILE A 187 -1.07 5.52 1.52
CA ILE A 187 -0.07 5.34 0.47
C ILE A 187 0.31 3.86 0.36
N LEU A 188 0.34 3.36 -0.88
CA LEU A 188 0.86 2.03 -1.22
C LEU A 188 1.96 2.23 -2.27
N GLY A 189 3.22 1.94 -1.96
CA GLY A 189 4.34 2.23 -2.85
C GLY A 189 5.31 1.07 -3.06
N ASN A 190 6.13 1.19 -4.11
CA ASN A 190 7.29 0.36 -4.39
C ASN A 190 8.54 1.21 -4.67
#